data_AF-A0A920M8G6-F1
#
_entry.id   AF-A0A920M8G6-F1
#
_cell.length_a   1.000
_cell.length_b   1.000
_cell.length_c   1.000
_cell.angle_alpha   90.00
_cell.angle_beta   90.00
_cell.angle_gamma   90.00
#
_symmetry.space_group_name_H-M   'P 1'
#
loop_
_entity.id
_entity.type
_entity.pdbx_description
1 polymer ?
#
loop_
_entity_poly.entity_id
_entity_poly.type
_entity_poly.pdbx_seq_one_letter_code
_entity_poly.pdbx_strand_id
1 'polypeptide(L)'
;MTLQTPTGDLVLESQPTRILSLSPTATEILFAIGAGDQVIAVDDKSNYPPEAPTSDISGFTPNLEAILALEPDLVVHSYLPEELNKDYQTWAYLH
;
A
#
# COMPACT_ATOMS: atom_id res chain seq x y z
N MET A 1 -7.89 -8.79 13.20
CA MET A 1 -7.27 -7.76 14.08
C MET A 1 -7.79 -6.40 13.67
N THR A 2 -8.15 -5.54 14.61
CA THR A 2 -8.60 -4.16 14.31
C THR A 2 -7.47 -3.17 14.59
N LEU A 3 -7.21 -2.28 13.64
CA LEU A 3 -6.22 -1.21 13.74
C LEU A 3 -6.94 0.14 13.66
N GLN A 4 -6.60 1.06 14.57
CA GLN A 4 -7.10 2.43 14.49
C GLN A 4 -6.21 3.21 13.52
N THR A 5 -6.82 3.83 12.51
CA THR A 5 -6.12 4.71 11.56
C THR A 5 -6.72 6.12 11.59
N PRO A 6 -6.00 7.16 11.13
CA PRO A 6 -6.55 8.51 11.03
C PRO A 6 -7.82 8.62 10.17
N THR A 7 -8.04 7.67 9.27
CA THR A 7 -9.20 7.61 8.36
C THR A 7 -10.31 6.67 8.83
N GLY A 8 -10.16 6.01 9.99
CA GLY A 8 -11.13 5.09 10.56
C GLY A 8 -10.52 3.76 11.01
N ASP A 9 -11.38 2.85 11.48
CA ASP A 9 -10.95 1.52 11.89
C ASP A 9 -10.72 0.62 10.68
N LEU A 10 -9.56 -0.01 10.61
CA LEU A 10 -9.20 -1.02 9.62
C LEU A 10 -9.29 -2.40 10.28
N VAL A 11 -10.12 -3.28 9.72
CA VAL A 11 -10.21 -4.68 10.16
C VAL A 11 -9.42 -5.56 9.21
N LEU A 12 -8.38 -6.22 9.74
CA LEU A 12 -7.63 -7.25 9.05
C LEU A 12 -8.21 -8.62 9.42
N GLU A 13 -8.98 -9.20 8.51
CA GLU A 13 -9.63 -10.52 8.71
C GLU A 13 -8.61 -11.67 8.78
N SER A 14 -7.50 -11.53 8.05
CA SER A 14 -6.41 -12.49 8.03
C SER A 14 -5.07 -11.76 7.90
N GLN A 15 -3.97 -12.50 8.01
CA GLN A 15 -2.65 -11.95 7.76
C GLN A 15 -2.56 -11.54 6.27
N PRO A 16 -2.14 -10.29 5.96
CA PRO A 16 -1.92 -9.86 4.59
C PRO A 16 -0.93 -10.77 3.85
N THR A 17 -1.15 -10.96 2.56
CA THR A 17 -0.31 -11.79 1.69
C THR A 17 0.10 -11.07 0.41
N ARG A 18 -0.53 -9.92 0.13
CA ARG A 18 -0.37 -9.13 -1.09
C ARG A 18 -0.25 -7.65 -0.73
N ILE A 19 0.90 -7.29 -0.19
CA ILE A 19 1.19 -5.95 0.29
C ILE A 19 1.73 -5.08 -0.85
N LEU A 20 1.09 -3.93 -1.06
CA LEU A 20 1.65 -2.82 -1.83
C LEU A 20 2.21 -1.78 -0.86
N SER A 21 3.51 -1.47 -0.95
CA SER A 21 4.15 -0.44 -0.12
C SER A 21 4.38 0.84 -0.92
N LEU A 22 3.71 1.92 -0.53
CA LEU A 22 3.82 3.26 -1.12
C LEU A 22 4.62 4.22 -0.23
N SER A 23 5.67 3.69 0.41
CA SER A 23 6.62 4.47 1.19
C SER A 23 7.97 3.77 1.26
N PRO A 24 9.09 4.45 0.90
CA PRO A 24 10.42 3.87 1.03
C PRO A 24 10.70 3.35 2.43
N THR A 25 10.42 4.15 3.46
CA THR A 25 10.64 3.73 4.86
C THR A 25 9.80 2.51 5.24
N ALA A 26 8.55 2.44 4.79
CA ALA A 26 7.70 1.28 5.08
C ALA A 26 8.22 0.03 4.37
N THR A 27 8.70 0.17 3.13
CA THR A 27 9.33 -0.90 2.36
C THR A 27 10.52 -1.48 3.14
N GLU A 28 11.46 -0.64 3.59
CA GLU A 28 12.64 -1.13 4.33
C GLU A 28 12.23 -1.88 5.61
N ILE A 29 11.23 -1.37 6.34
CA ILE A 29 10.72 -2.00 7.56
C ILE A 29 10.11 -3.37 7.25
N LEU A 30 9.26 -3.48 6.22
CA LEU A 30 8.61 -4.74 5.85
C LEU A 30 9.64 -5.83 5.55
N PHE A 31 10.70 -5.50 4.82
CA PHE A 31 11.79 -6.45 4.56
C PHE A 31 12.59 -6.76 5.83
N ALA A 32 12.92 -5.76 6.65
CA ALA A 32 13.68 -5.94 7.89
C ALA A 32 12.97 -6.84 8.92
N ILE A 33 11.63 -6.85 8.95
CA ILE A 33 10.84 -7.70 9.85
C ILE A 33 10.52 -9.09 9.25
N GLY A 34 11.05 -9.41 8.07
CA GLY A 34 10.81 -10.69 7.40
C GLY A 34 9.46 -10.80 6.67
N ALA A 35 8.79 -9.67 6.42
CA ALA A 35 7.55 -9.63 5.64
C ALA A 35 7.77 -9.34 4.15
N GLY A 36 9.02 -9.28 3.68
CA GLY A 36 9.37 -9.01 2.28
C GLY A 36 8.68 -9.93 1.27
N ASP A 37 8.51 -11.21 1.60
CA ASP A 37 7.83 -12.20 0.74
C ASP A 37 6.33 -11.89 0.50
N GLN A 38 5.71 -11.06 1.35
CA GLN A 38 4.33 -10.61 1.19
C GLN A 38 4.24 -9.34 0.31
N VAL A 39 5.36 -8.68 0.01
CA VAL A 39 5.39 -7.43 -0.78
C VAL A 39 5.33 -7.77 -2.26
N ILE A 40 4.22 -7.42 -2.92
CA ILE A 40 4.01 -7.69 -4.35
C ILE A 40 4.46 -6.54 -5.25
N ALA A 41 4.53 -5.32 -4.70
CA ALA A 41 4.99 -4.13 -5.39
C ALA A 41 5.38 -3.04 -4.39
N VAL A 42 6.29 -2.16 -4.80
CA VAL A 42 6.67 -0.94 -4.07
C VAL A 42 6.58 0.28 -4.97
N ASP A 43 6.53 1.48 -4.38
CA ASP A 43 6.51 2.72 -5.16
C ASP A 43 7.79 2.96 -5.98
N ASP A 44 7.70 3.93 -6.89
CA ASP A 44 8.75 4.35 -7.82
C ASP A 44 9.99 4.99 -7.14
N LYS A 45 9.99 5.16 -5.81
CA LYS A 45 11.11 5.72 -5.03
C LYS A 45 11.72 4.72 -4.04
N SER A 46 11.06 3.59 -3.82
CA SER A 46 11.52 2.53 -2.93
C SER A 46 12.61 1.71 -3.64
N ASN A 47 13.86 2.00 -3.31
CA ASN A 47 15.04 1.43 -3.96
C ASN A 47 15.86 0.50 -3.05
N TYR A 48 15.38 0.25 -1.83
CA TYR A 48 15.99 -0.67 -0.88
C TYR A 48 14.91 -1.53 -0.19
N PRO A 49 15.18 -2.83 0.04
CA PRO A 49 16.35 -3.56 -0.45
C PRO A 49 16.29 -3.81 -1.98
N PRO A 50 17.41 -4.18 -2.64
CA PRO A 50 17.45 -4.34 -4.09
C PRO A 50 16.48 -5.39 -4.66
N GLU A 51 16.06 -6.35 -3.85
CA GLU A 51 15.05 -7.36 -4.18
C GLU A 51 13.61 -6.86 -4.13
N ALA A 52 13.35 -5.63 -3.66
CA ALA A 52 12.01 -5.08 -3.63
C ALA A 52 11.43 -4.96 -5.05
N PRO A 53 10.19 -5.40 -5.30
CA PRO A 53 9.56 -5.36 -6.62
C PRO A 53 9.08 -3.93 -6.95
N THR A 54 9.96 -3.08 -7.46
CA THR A 54 9.61 -1.69 -7.83
C THR A 54 8.56 -1.64 -8.94
N SER A 55 7.58 -0.74 -8.78
CA SER A 55 6.56 -0.42 -9.78
C SER A 55 6.66 1.04 -10.22
N ASP A 56 5.93 1.41 -11.27
CA ASP A 56 5.81 2.80 -11.71
C ASP A 56 4.78 3.61 -10.88
N ILE A 57 4.21 3.03 -9.84
CA ILE A 57 3.22 3.71 -8.99
C ILE A 57 3.95 4.73 -8.12
N SER A 58 3.59 6.00 -8.27
CA SER A 58 4.15 7.06 -7.43
C SER A 58 3.62 6.97 -6.00
N GLY A 59 4.50 7.03 -5.00
CA GLY A 59 4.11 7.13 -3.59
C GLY A 59 3.46 8.48 -3.20
N PHE A 60 3.67 9.54 -4.00
CA PHE A 60 3.14 10.89 -3.74
C PHE A 60 1.81 11.17 -4.44
N THR A 61 1.72 10.88 -5.73
CA THR A 61 0.51 10.95 -6.56
C THR A 61 0.13 9.54 -7.07
N PRO A 62 -0.32 8.64 -6.18
CA PRO A 62 -0.67 7.28 -6.56
C PRO A 62 -1.88 7.23 -7.49
N ASN A 63 -1.86 6.31 -8.45
CA ASN A 63 -2.99 6.05 -9.34
C ASN A 63 -3.85 4.90 -8.80
N LEU A 64 -5.12 5.16 -8.48
CA LEU A 64 -6.02 4.17 -7.89
C LEU A 64 -6.23 2.95 -8.79
N GLU A 65 -6.44 3.13 -10.09
CA GLU A 65 -6.66 2.01 -11.03
C GLU A 65 -5.44 1.09 -11.13
N ALA A 66 -4.24 1.67 -11.13
CA ALA A 66 -2.99 0.90 -11.10
C ALA A 66 -2.83 0.12 -9.79
N ILE A 67 -3.26 0.69 -8.66
CA ILE A 67 -3.29 0.00 -7.37
C ILE A 67 -4.27 -1.17 -7.42
N LEU A 68 -5.51 -0.95 -7.87
CA LEU A 68 -6.55 -1.97 -7.92
C LEU A 68 -6.20 -3.11 -8.88
N ALA A 69 -5.53 -2.81 -9.99
CA ALA A 69 -5.07 -3.81 -10.96
C ALA A 69 -4.03 -4.80 -10.38
N LEU A 70 -3.35 -4.43 -9.30
CA LEU A 70 -2.44 -5.33 -8.57
C LEU A 70 -3.17 -6.24 -7.58
N GLU A 71 -4.46 -6.03 -7.33
CA GLU A 71 -5.26 -6.75 -6.34
C GLU A 71 -4.54 -6.88 -4.98
N PRO A 72 -4.07 -5.78 -4.35
CA PRO A 72 -3.45 -5.84 -3.05
C PRO A 72 -4.50 -6.12 -1.96
N ASP A 73 -4.11 -6.85 -0.92
CA ASP A 73 -4.93 -7.06 0.28
C ASP A 73 -4.55 -6.11 1.43
N LEU A 74 -3.44 -5.39 1.29
CA LEU A 74 -3.03 -4.29 2.15
C LEU A 74 -2.21 -3.26 1.36
N VAL A 75 -2.53 -1.99 1.51
CA VAL A 75 -1.70 -0.88 1.04
C VAL A 75 -1.11 -0.16 2.24
N VAL A 76 0.23 -0.13 2.33
CA VAL A 76 0.96 0.58 3.39
C VAL A 76 1.50 1.88 2.83
N HIS A 77 1.31 2.95 3.57
CA HIS A 77 1.57 4.28 3.05
C HIS A 77 1.78 5.30 4.17
N SER A 78 2.57 6.34 3.90
CA SER A 78 2.98 7.33 4.93
C SER A 78 2.21 8.66 4.91
N TYR A 79 1.47 8.98 3.84
CA TYR A 79 0.81 10.29 3.72
C TYR A 79 -0.43 10.23 2.82
N LEU A 80 -1.62 9.93 3.35
CA LEU A 80 -2.79 9.76 2.48
C LEU A 80 -3.14 11.07 1.74
N PRO A 81 -2.95 11.15 0.41
CA PRO A 81 -3.29 12.36 -0.32
C PRO A 81 -4.81 12.48 -0.43
N GLU A 82 -5.32 13.70 -0.33
CA GLU A 82 -6.76 13.98 -0.29
C GLU A 82 -7.47 13.46 -1.56
N GLU A 83 -6.80 13.51 -2.71
CA GLU A 83 -7.29 13.02 -3.99
C GLU A 83 -7.51 11.50 -3.97
N LEU A 84 -6.51 10.72 -3.56
CA LEU A 84 -6.63 9.26 -3.45
C LEU A 84 -7.75 8.86 -2.48
N ASN A 85 -7.89 9.58 -1.36
CA ASN A 85 -8.97 9.32 -0.41
C ASN A 85 -10.34 9.56 -1.07
N LYS A 86 -10.52 10.64 -1.83
CA LYS A 86 -11.77 10.92 -2.57
C LYS A 86 -12.05 9.86 -3.63
N ASP A 87 -11.04 9.48 -4.39
CA ASP A 87 -11.17 8.45 -5.44
C ASP A 87 -11.58 7.11 -4.83
N TYR A 88 -10.96 6.71 -3.72
CA TYR A 88 -11.31 5.49 -2.99
C TYR A 88 -12.76 5.53 -2.45
N GLN A 89 -13.15 6.63 -1.80
CA GLN A 89 -14.51 6.78 -1.28
C GLN A 89 -15.56 6.75 -2.41
N THR A 90 -15.23 7.31 -3.57
CA THR A 90 -16.09 7.27 -4.76
C THR A 90 -16.20 5.84 -5.30
N TRP A 91 -15.07 5.13 -5.43
CA TRP A 91 -15.06 3.74 -5.87
C TRP A 91 -15.88 2.84 -4.94
N ALA A 92 -15.71 2.98 -3.61
CA ALA A 92 -16.42 2.20 -2.60
C ALA A 92 -17.92 2.54 -2.49
N TYR A 93 -18.34 3.71 -2.99
CA TYR A 93 -19.77 4.03 -3.11
C TYR A 93 -20.41 3.34 -4.34
N LEU A 94 -19.61 3.08 -5.37
CA LEU A 94 -20.07 2.54 -6.65
C LEU A 94 -20.00 1.01 -6.73
N HIS A 95 -19.31 0.33 -5.80
CA HIS A 95 -19.09 -1.13 -5.76
C HIS A 95 -19.31 -1.68 -4.34
#